data_AF-A0A4P6ET34-F1
#
_entry.id   AF-A0A4P6ET34-F1
#
_cell.length_a   1.000
_cell.length_b   1.000
_cell.length_c   1.000
_cell.angle_alpha   90.00
_cell.angle_beta   90.00
_cell.angle_gamma   90.00
#
_symmetry.space_group_name_H-M   'P 1'
#
loop_
_entity.id
_entity.type
_entity.pdbx_description
1 polymer ?
#
loop_
_entity_poly.entity_id
_entity_poly.type
_entity_poly.pdbx_seq_one_letter_code
_entity_poly.pdbx_strand_id
1 'polypeptide(L)'
;MSTDTSPAARSAVNGIRTFLGLSGLVALIVGILILVWPGKTAVVVTAIIAIYAIVGGLVYLGLGIFSKTMGVWARVGHIVLGLIYVIAGIIAFTNLAHTAVWLAVFLGILVGIMWIVEGVVALTTVGAARSKGLTVIFAILSIIAGIVLLFSPLWGALVLWWLLGISLVVLGIIQIVRAFTFRATSI
;
A
#
# COMPACT_ATOMS: atom_id res chain seq x y z
N MET A 1 27.96 -21.28 -32.48
CA MET A 1 28.27 -20.48 -31.28
C MET A 1 27.15 -20.72 -30.28
N SER A 2 27.28 -21.73 -29.43
CA SER A 2 26.28 -22.10 -28.41
C SER A 2 26.43 -21.14 -27.24
N THR A 3 25.47 -20.25 -27.04
CA THR A 3 25.38 -19.40 -25.85
C THR A 3 24.96 -20.27 -24.66
N ASP A 4 25.94 -20.85 -23.98
CA ASP A 4 25.74 -21.49 -22.68
C ASP A 4 25.35 -20.41 -21.67
N THR A 5 24.05 -20.14 -21.58
CA THR A 5 23.48 -19.37 -20.47
C THR A 5 23.92 -20.05 -19.17
N SER A 6 24.69 -19.35 -18.33
CA SER A 6 25.18 -19.94 -17.09
C SER A 6 23.99 -20.40 -16.22
N PRO A 7 24.14 -21.45 -15.40
CA PRO A 7 23.08 -21.92 -14.49
C PRO A 7 22.47 -20.79 -13.63
N ALA A 8 23.27 -19.77 -13.30
CA ALA A 8 22.81 -18.59 -12.56
C ALA A 8 21.81 -17.73 -13.35
N ALA A 9 22.02 -17.55 -14.66
CA ALA A 9 21.11 -16.78 -15.51
C ALA A 9 19.75 -17.47 -15.67
N ARG A 10 19.73 -18.81 -15.79
CA ARG A 10 18.49 -19.60 -15.85
C ARG A 10 17.72 -19.55 -14.53
N SER A 11 18.42 -19.62 -13.41
CA SER A 11 17.84 -19.50 -12.06
C SER A 11 17.22 -18.12 -11.84
N ALA A 12 17.91 -17.04 -12.23
CA ALA A 12 17.40 -15.69 -12.13
C ALA A 12 16.10 -15.48 -12.95
N VAL A 13 16.07 -15.95 -14.20
CA VAL A 13 14.87 -15.86 -15.06
C VAL A 13 13.71 -16.67 -14.47
N ASN A 14 13.96 -17.90 -14.02
CA ASN A 14 12.92 -18.72 -13.39
C ASN A 14 12.42 -18.12 -12.06
N GLY A 15 13.31 -17.53 -11.26
CA GLY A 15 12.94 -16.82 -10.04
C GLY A 15 12.02 -15.64 -10.31
N ILE A 16 12.37 -14.80 -11.30
CA ILE A 16 11.56 -13.65 -11.71
C ILE A 16 10.18 -14.11 -12.21
N ARG A 17 10.12 -15.12 -13.08
CA ARG A 17 8.85 -15.65 -13.60
C ARG A 17 7.96 -16.20 -12.49
N THR A 18 8.54 -16.95 -11.55
CA THR A 18 7.79 -17.54 -10.43
C THR A 18 7.27 -16.45 -9.50
N PHE A 19 8.10 -15.45 -9.19
CA PHE A 19 7.68 -14.29 -8.41
C PHE A 19 6.57 -13.49 -9.09
N LEU A 20 6.70 -13.19 -10.39
CA LEU A 20 5.67 -12.47 -11.16
C LEU A 20 4.36 -13.24 -11.21
N GLY A 21 4.41 -14.55 -11.46
CA GLY A 21 3.21 -15.41 -11.51
C GLY A 21 2.51 -15.50 -10.16
N LEU A 22 3.27 -15.74 -9.08
CA LEU A 22 2.71 -15.87 -7.73
C LEU A 22 2.18 -14.53 -7.20
N SER A 23 2.96 -13.46 -7.31
CA SER A 23 2.53 -12.12 -6.88
C SER A 23 1.32 -11.63 -7.69
N GLY A 24 1.29 -11.91 -9.00
CA GLY A 24 0.16 -11.61 -9.86
C GLY A 24 -1.11 -12.37 -9.47
N LEU A 25 -0.99 -13.66 -9.16
CA LEU A 25 -2.12 -14.48 -8.70
C LEU A 25 -2.65 -13.98 -7.35
N VAL A 26 -1.76 -13.69 -6.40
CA VAL A 26 -2.15 -13.13 -5.10
C VAL A 26 -2.84 -11.77 -5.28
N ALA A 27 -2.27 -10.87 -6.07
CA ALA A 27 -2.87 -9.56 -6.35
C ALA A 27 -4.26 -9.70 -6.98
N LEU A 28 -4.43 -10.62 -7.94
CA LEU A 28 -5.72 -10.88 -8.58
C LEU A 28 -6.76 -11.38 -7.58
N ILE A 29 -6.42 -12.37 -6.75
CA ILE A 29 -7.33 -12.92 -5.73
C ILE A 29 -7.73 -11.83 -4.74
N VAL A 30 -6.76 -11.08 -4.21
CA VAL A 30 -7.03 -9.99 -3.25
C VAL A 30 -7.89 -8.90 -3.90
N GLY A 31 -7.59 -8.51 -5.14
CA GLY A 31 -8.39 -7.54 -5.88
C GLY A 31 -9.84 -7.98 -6.05
N ILE A 32 -10.08 -9.24 -6.42
CA ILE A 32 -11.43 -9.81 -6.54
C ILE A 32 -12.15 -9.81 -5.18
N LEU A 33 -11.48 -10.24 -4.10
CA LEU A 33 -12.06 -10.23 -2.76
C LEU A 33 -12.49 -8.83 -2.32
N ILE A 34 -11.68 -7.81 -2.64
CA ILE A 34 -11.99 -6.40 -2.34
C ILE A 34 -13.27 -5.96 -3.07
N LEU A 35 -13.41 -6.32 -4.35
CA LEU A 35 -14.55 -5.92 -5.17
C LEU A 35 -15.84 -6.64 -4.78
N VAL A 36 -15.75 -7.93 -4.41
CA VAL A 36 -16.90 -8.74 -4.03
C VAL A 36 -17.35 -8.44 -2.60
N TRP A 37 -16.42 -8.31 -1.65
CA TRP A 37 -16.71 -8.08 -0.23
C TRP A 37 -15.87 -6.93 0.37
N PRO A 38 -16.15 -5.66 0.02
CA PRO A 38 -15.36 -4.52 0.48
C PRO A 38 -15.35 -4.37 2.01
N GLY A 39 -16.49 -4.58 2.67
CA GLY A 39 -16.58 -4.48 4.13
C GLY A 39 -15.77 -5.55 4.86
N LYS A 40 -15.86 -6.81 4.44
CA LYS A 40 -15.11 -7.90 5.09
C LYS A 40 -13.62 -7.80 4.83
N THR A 41 -13.22 -7.41 3.61
CA THR A 41 -11.80 -7.22 3.29
C THR A 41 -11.18 -6.08 4.08
N ALA A 42 -11.89 -4.96 4.28
CA ALA A 42 -11.42 -3.87 5.13
C ALA A 42 -11.18 -4.32 6.58
N VAL A 43 -12.07 -5.16 7.14
CA VAL A 43 -11.91 -5.74 8.48
C VAL A 43 -10.69 -6.67 8.55
N VAL A 44 -10.50 -7.53 7.55
CA VAL A 44 -9.32 -8.42 7.47
C VAL A 44 -8.03 -7.61 7.38
N VAL A 45 -7.99 -6.57 6.54
CA VAL A 45 -6.81 -5.68 6.44
C VAL A 45 -6.55 -4.96 7.77
N THR A 46 -7.60 -4.53 8.45
CA THR A 46 -7.48 -3.93 9.80
C THR A 46 -6.90 -4.92 10.80
N ALA A 47 -7.31 -6.19 10.76
CA ALA A 47 -6.74 -7.22 11.61
C ALA A 47 -5.24 -7.42 11.32
N ILE A 48 -4.84 -7.45 10.05
CA ILE A 48 -3.42 -7.54 9.66
C ILE A 48 -2.63 -6.34 10.21
N ILE A 49 -3.17 -5.12 10.09
CA ILE A 49 -2.55 -3.90 10.64
C ILE A 49 -2.42 -3.99 12.17
N ALA A 50 -3.45 -4.48 12.86
CA ALA A 50 -3.43 -4.66 14.31
C ALA A 50 -2.37 -5.68 14.76
N ILE A 51 -2.24 -6.81 14.05
CA ILE A 51 -1.17 -7.80 14.29
C ILE A 51 0.19 -7.16 14.10
N TYR A 52 0.38 -6.43 13.00
CA TYR A 52 1.62 -5.73 12.72
C TYR A 52 1.97 -4.72 13.82
N ALA A 53 0.98 -3.95 14.29
CA ALA A 53 1.17 -3.01 15.39
C ALA A 53 1.63 -3.71 16.68
N ILE A 54 1.01 -4.84 17.05
CA ILE A 54 1.42 -5.59 18.23
C ILE A 54 2.84 -6.15 18.07
N VAL A 55 3.11 -6.84 16.97
CA VAL A 55 4.44 -7.46 16.73
C VAL A 55 5.52 -6.40 16.67
N GLY A 56 5.30 -5.32 15.91
CA GLY A 56 6.23 -4.19 15.83
C GLY A 56 6.44 -3.53 17.20
N GLY A 57 5.36 -3.38 17.98
CA GLY A 57 5.44 -2.83 19.34
C GLY A 57 6.28 -3.69 20.29
N LEU A 58 6.12 -5.01 20.22
CA LEU A 58 6.96 -5.96 20.97
C LEU A 58 8.43 -5.90 20.54
N VAL A 59 8.70 -5.75 19.24
CA VAL A 59 10.06 -5.55 18.71
C VAL A 59 10.67 -4.26 19.25
N TYR A 60 9.94 -3.13 19.22
CA TYR A 60 10.41 -1.86 19.77
C TYR A 60 10.67 -1.93 21.28
N LEU A 61 9.79 -2.59 22.04
CA LEU A 61 10.02 -2.86 23.46
C LEU A 61 11.29 -3.68 23.68
N GLY A 62 11.49 -4.73 22.88
CA GLY A 62 12.70 -5.55 22.93
C GLY A 62 13.97 -4.73 22.65
N LEU A 63 13.99 -3.93 21.58
CA LEU A 63 15.12 -3.05 21.26
C LEU A 63 15.39 -2.05 22.37
N GLY A 64 14.35 -1.44 22.93
CA GLY A 64 14.46 -0.53 24.05
C GLY A 64 14.98 -1.22 25.32
N ILE A 65 14.57 -2.44 25.63
CA ILE A 65 15.00 -3.11 26.87
C ILE A 65 16.41 -3.69 26.73
N PHE A 66 16.72 -4.35 25.62
CA PHE A 66 17.92 -5.15 25.45
C PHE A 66 19.10 -4.41 24.81
N SER A 67 18.89 -3.25 24.19
CA SER A 67 20.00 -2.48 23.60
C SER A 67 20.84 -1.79 24.67
N LYS A 68 22.11 -2.19 24.76
CA LYS A 68 23.12 -1.58 25.67
C LYS A 68 23.95 -0.49 24.99
N THR A 69 23.85 -0.35 23.67
CA THR A 69 24.63 0.60 22.87
C THR A 69 23.85 1.89 22.54
N MET A 70 22.55 1.93 22.84
CA MET A 70 21.70 3.10 22.60
C MET A 70 21.83 4.12 23.75
N GLY A 71 21.85 5.41 23.39
CA GLY A 71 21.70 6.50 24.35
C GLY A 71 20.34 6.44 25.07
N VAL A 72 20.26 6.97 26.29
CA VAL A 72 19.08 6.89 27.16
C VAL A 72 17.80 7.38 26.47
N TRP A 73 17.88 8.51 25.74
CA TRP A 73 16.73 9.07 25.01
C TRP A 73 16.21 8.15 23.90
N ALA A 74 17.12 7.52 23.15
CA ALA A 74 16.75 6.57 22.12
C ALA A 74 16.07 5.34 22.74
N ARG A 75 16.58 4.87 23.87
CA ARG A 75 16.01 3.74 24.63
C ARG A 75 14.58 4.01 25.07
N VAL A 76 14.35 5.17 25.71
CA VAL A 76 13.01 5.59 26.16
C VAL A 76 12.07 5.74 24.97
N GLY A 77 12.53 6.34 23.87
CA GLY A 77 11.74 6.47 22.65
C GLY A 77 11.23 5.13 22.12
N HIS A 78 12.09 4.11 22.06
CA HIS A 78 11.71 2.75 21.61
C HIS A 78 10.71 2.09 22.57
N ILE A 79 10.89 2.25 23.88
CA ILE A 79 9.97 1.68 24.88
C ILE A 79 8.59 2.32 24.76
N VAL A 80 8.54 3.66 24.72
CA VAL A 80 7.28 4.41 24.62
C VAL A 80 6.57 4.12 23.30
N LEU A 81 7.30 4.15 22.18
CA LEU A 81 6.73 3.82 20.87
C LEU A 81 6.22 2.38 20.83
N GLY A 82 6.98 1.45 21.40
CA GLY A 82 6.58 0.05 21.49
C GLY A 82 5.30 -0.16 22.29
N LEU A 83 5.17 0.53 23.43
CA LEU A 83 3.96 0.48 24.24
C LEU A 83 2.75 1.07 23.51
N ILE A 84 2.92 2.21 22.83
CA ILE A 84 1.86 2.82 22.02
C ILE A 84 1.39 1.85 20.93
N TYR A 85 2.31 1.20 20.23
CA TYR A 85 2.01 0.24 19.17
C TYR A 85 1.23 -0.98 19.69
N VAL A 86 1.67 -1.57 20.82
CA VAL A 86 0.97 -2.70 21.44
C VAL A 86 -0.43 -2.31 21.89
N ILE A 87 -0.57 -1.18 22.59
CA ILE A 87 -1.87 -0.70 23.07
C ILE A 87 -2.81 -0.42 21.89
N ALA A 88 -2.33 0.29 20.86
CA ALA A 88 -3.13 0.58 19.67
C ALA A 88 -3.61 -0.70 18.97
N GLY A 89 -2.73 -1.70 18.84
CA GLY A 89 -3.09 -3.00 18.26
C GLY A 89 -4.12 -3.75 19.10
N ILE A 90 -3.97 -3.77 20.42
CA ILE A 90 -4.96 -4.39 21.33
C ILE A 90 -6.32 -3.68 21.22
N ILE A 91 -6.34 -2.35 21.25
CA ILE A 91 -7.57 -1.55 21.08
C ILE A 91 -8.22 -1.88 19.73
N ALA A 92 -7.44 -1.97 18.65
CA ALA A 92 -7.96 -2.34 17.34
C ALA A 92 -8.66 -3.71 17.33
N PHE A 93 -8.14 -4.69 18.07
CA PHE A 93 -8.74 -6.02 18.17
C PHE A 93 -10.06 -6.05 18.95
N THR A 94 -10.28 -5.11 19.87
CA THR A 94 -11.55 -5.06 20.62
C THR A 94 -12.76 -4.86 19.72
N ASN A 95 -12.59 -4.14 18.61
CA ASN A 95 -13.63 -3.95 17.61
C ASN A 95 -13.03 -3.66 16.22
N LEU A 96 -12.66 -4.73 15.52
CA LEU A 96 -12.05 -4.62 14.19
C LEU A 96 -12.95 -3.90 13.18
N ALA A 97 -14.27 -4.02 13.28
CA ALA A 97 -15.20 -3.35 12.38
C ALA A 97 -15.17 -1.83 12.59
N HIS A 98 -15.25 -1.37 13.83
CA HIS A 98 -15.19 0.05 14.14
C HIS A 98 -13.81 0.63 13.83
N THR A 99 -12.73 -0.10 14.10
CA THR A 99 -11.38 0.33 13.73
C THR A 99 -11.20 0.38 12.22
N ALA A 100 -11.79 -0.53 11.45
CA ALA A 100 -11.75 -0.48 9.99
C ALA A 100 -12.44 0.78 9.45
N VAL A 101 -13.58 1.17 10.03
CA VAL A 101 -14.27 2.42 9.68
C VAL A 101 -13.41 3.62 10.05
N TRP A 102 -12.81 3.64 11.25
CA TRP A 102 -11.92 4.72 11.67
C TRP A 102 -10.70 4.87 10.74
N LEU A 103 -10.06 3.74 10.38
CA LEU A 103 -8.94 3.72 9.44
C LEU A 103 -9.36 4.18 8.05
N ALA A 104 -10.54 3.76 7.58
CA ALA A 104 -11.08 4.20 6.31
C ALA A 104 -11.27 5.72 6.30
N VAL A 105 -11.88 6.30 7.34
CA VAL A 105 -12.04 7.75 7.46
C VAL A 105 -10.68 8.46 7.51
N PHE A 106 -9.77 7.99 8.36
CA PHE A 106 -8.43 8.55 8.49
C PHE A 106 -7.68 8.56 7.16
N LEU A 107 -7.67 7.43 6.45
CA LEU A 107 -7.03 7.31 5.14
C LEU A 107 -7.74 8.13 4.06
N GLY A 108 -9.08 8.17 4.07
CA GLY A 108 -9.85 9.00 3.15
C GLY A 108 -9.53 10.48 3.29
N ILE A 109 -9.43 10.98 4.52
CA ILE A 109 -9.01 12.37 4.79
C ILE A 109 -7.56 12.59 4.36
N LEU A 110 -6.65 11.70 4.76
CA LEU A 110 -5.22 11.81 4.43
C LEU A 110 -4.99 11.86 2.92
N VAL A 111 -5.59 10.92 2.18
CA VAL A 111 -5.50 10.87 0.72
C VAL A 111 -6.18 12.09 0.09
N GLY A 112 -7.30 12.57 0.66
CA GLY A 112 -7.95 13.79 0.21
C GLY A 112 -7.04 15.01 0.29
N ILE A 113 -6.31 15.16 1.40
CA ILE A 113 -5.30 16.21 1.58
C ILE A 113 -4.17 16.03 0.56
N MET A 114 -3.65 14.81 0.39
CA MET A 114 -2.57 14.52 -0.57
C MET A 114 -2.98 14.90 -2.00
N TRP A 115 -4.17 14.54 -2.45
CA TRP A 115 -4.66 14.89 -3.80
C TRP A 115 -4.86 16.39 -4.00
N ILE A 116 -5.29 17.13 -2.98
CA ILE A 116 -5.34 18.59 -3.06
C ILE A 116 -3.92 19.16 -3.21
N VAL A 117 -2.98 18.71 -2.39
CA VAL A 117 -1.58 19.16 -2.45
C VAL A 117 -0.96 18.82 -3.81
N GLU A 118 -1.15 17.60 -4.30
CA GLU A 118 -0.69 17.17 -5.62
C GLU A 118 -1.28 18.02 -6.74
N GLY A 119 -2.56 18.36 -6.68
CA GLY A 119 -3.19 19.22 -7.67
C GLY A 119 -2.66 20.65 -7.64
N VAL A 120 -2.43 21.21 -6.45
CA VAL A 120 -1.79 22.53 -6.29
C VAL A 120 -0.36 22.52 -6.85
N VAL A 121 0.43 21.49 -6.54
CA VAL A 121 1.79 21.31 -7.06
C VAL A 121 1.78 21.08 -8.58
N ALA A 122 0.80 20.37 -9.13
CA ALA A 122 0.66 20.20 -10.57
C ALA A 122 0.45 21.54 -11.27
N LEU A 123 -0.32 22.47 -10.69
CA LEU A 123 -0.50 23.82 -11.25
C LEU A 123 0.81 24.62 -11.31
N THR A 124 1.70 24.48 -10.31
CA THR A 124 2.98 25.21 -10.31
C THR A 124 3.96 24.70 -11.37
N THR A 125 3.78 23.47 -11.85
CA THR A 125 4.67 22.83 -12.84
C THR A 125 4.15 22.91 -14.28
N VAL A 126 2.96 23.49 -14.53
CA VAL A 126 2.34 23.62 -15.86
C VAL A 126 3.27 24.29 -16.88
N GLY A 127 4.06 25.27 -16.46
CA GLY A 127 5.00 25.98 -17.33
C GLY A 127 6.05 25.08 -17.97
N ALA A 128 6.51 24.06 -17.24
CA ALA A 128 7.51 23.09 -17.67
C ALA A 128 6.90 21.77 -18.22
N ALA A 129 5.58 21.64 -18.18
CA ALA A 129 4.89 20.41 -18.55
C ALA A 129 4.87 20.18 -20.07
N ARG A 130 5.12 18.93 -20.48
CA ARG A 130 5.05 18.50 -21.89
C ARG A 130 3.65 18.71 -22.48
N SER A 131 2.60 18.53 -21.68
CA SER A 131 1.21 18.71 -22.05
C SER A 131 0.50 19.60 -21.02
N LYS A 132 0.51 20.91 -21.26
CA LYS A 132 -0.09 21.92 -20.36
C LYS A 132 -1.56 21.63 -20.06
N GLY A 133 -2.36 21.32 -21.10
CA GLY A 133 -3.79 21.02 -20.95
C GLY A 133 -4.06 19.79 -20.06
N LEU A 134 -3.32 18.70 -20.25
CA LEU A 134 -3.46 17.50 -19.42
C LEU A 134 -3.06 17.75 -17.97
N THR A 135 -2.02 18.57 -17.75
CA THR A 135 -1.57 18.93 -16.40
C THR A 135 -2.62 19.74 -15.66
N VAL A 136 -3.25 20.70 -16.36
CA VAL A 136 -4.36 21.50 -15.80
C VAL A 136 -5.58 20.64 -15.51
N ILE A 137 -5.97 19.74 -16.43
CA ILE A 137 -7.09 18.82 -16.22
C ILE A 137 -6.82 17.93 -15.01
N PHE A 138 -5.63 17.32 -14.93
CA PHE A 138 -5.23 16.50 -13.78
C PHE A 138 -5.29 17.29 -12.48
N ALA A 139 -4.76 18.52 -12.45
CA ALA A 139 -4.76 19.35 -11.25
C ALA A 139 -6.19 19.63 -10.75
N ILE A 140 -7.09 20.01 -11.65
CA ILE A 140 -8.49 20.28 -11.31
C ILE A 140 -9.17 19.02 -10.77
N LEU A 141 -9.01 17.89 -11.48
CA LEU A 141 -9.58 16.61 -11.05
C LEU A 141 -9.05 16.18 -9.68
N SER A 142 -7.74 16.31 -9.45
CA SER A 142 -7.10 15.96 -8.18
C SER A 142 -7.63 16.82 -7.03
N ILE A 143 -7.74 18.14 -7.22
CA ILE A 143 -8.29 19.05 -6.19
C ILE A 143 -9.74 18.71 -5.88
N ILE A 144 -10.58 18.54 -6.91
CA ILE A 144 -12.01 18.20 -6.72
C ILE A 144 -12.14 16.86 -6.00
N ALA A 145 -11.40 15.84 -6.45
CA ALA A 145 -11.46 14.53 -5.84
C ALA A 145 -11.01 14.58 -4.37
N GLY A 146 -9.97 15.34 -4.05
CA GLY A 146 -9.53 15.53 -2.67
C GLY A 146 -10.53 16.28 -1.80
N ILE A 147 -11.19 17.32 -2.34
CA ILE A 147 -12.30 18.02 -1.66
C ILE A 147 -13.45 17.05 -1.36
N VAL A 148 -13.87 16.24 -2.35
CA VAL A 148 -14.93 15.25 -2.17
C VAL A 148 -14.57 14.24 -1.07
N LEU A 149 -13.32 13.79 -1.01
CA LEU A 149 -12.82 12.91 0.06
C LEU A 149 -12.90 13.57 1.44
N LEU A 150 -12.61 14.87 1.57
CA LEU A 150 -12.67 15.57 2.85
C LEU A 150 -14.10 15.70 3.37
N PHE A 151 -15.06 16.00 2.49
CA PHE A 151 -16.46 16.20 2.87
C PHE A 151 -17.24 14.88 3.01
N SER A 152 -16.77 13.81 2.37
CA SER A 152 -17.41 12.50 2.42
C SER A 152 -16.37 11.38 2.56
N PRO A 153 -15.65 11.32 3.71
CA PRO A 153 -14.48 10.45 3.87
C PRO A 153 -14.80 8.97 3.83
N LEU A 154 -15.99 8.56 4.28
CA LEU A 154 -16.42 7.16 4.19
C LEU A 154 -16.62 6.70 2.74
N TRP A 155 -17.35 7.50 1.95
CA TRP A 155 -17.51 7.21 0.52
C TRP A 155 -16.20 7.34 -0.24
N GLY A 156 -15.39 8.36 0.08
CA GLY A 156 -14.07 8.55 -0.49
C GLY A 156 -13.18 7.34 -0.25
N ALA A 157 -13.12 6.85 1.00
CA ALA A 157 -12.38 5.64 1.33
C ALA A 157 -12.93 4.39 0.62
N LEU A 158 -14.25 4.24 0.48
CA LEU A 158 -14.84 3.13 -0.26
C LEU A 158 -14.49 3.18 -1.75
N VAL A 159 -14.52 4.36 -2.36
CA VAL A 159 -14.11 4.58 -3.76
C VAL A 159 -12.64 4.27 -3.93
N LEU A 160 -11.78 4.76 -3.03
CA LEU A 160 -10.36 4.40 -3.01
C LEU A 160 -10.15 2.89 -2.84
N TRP A 161 -10.98 2.23 -2.03
CA TRP A 161 -10.96 0.78 -1.84
C TRP A 161 -11.28 0.03 -3.12
N TRP A 162 -12.31 0.47 -3.86
CA TRP A 162 -12.62 -0.09 -5.17
C TRP A 162 -11.54 0.20 -6.20
N LEU A 163 -10.99 1.41 -6.24
CA LEU A 163 -9.86 1.74 -7.11
C LEU A 163 -8.68 0.82 -6.84
N LEU A 164 -8.34 0.60 -5.56
CA LEU A 164 -7.32 -0.37 -5.14
C LEU A 164 -7.65 -1.79 -5.65
N GLY A 165 -8.89 -2.25 -5.47
CA GLY A 165 -9.33 -3.57 -5.94
C GLY A 165 -9.22 -3.73 -7.45
N ILE A 166 -9.70 -2.76 -8.23
CA ILE A 166 -9.60 -2.75 -9.70
C ILE A 166 -8.12 -2.72 -10.12
N SER A 167 -7.32 -1.85 -9.51
CA SER A 167 -5.88 -1.77 -9.79
C SER A 167 -5.18 -3.10 -9.50
N LEU A 168 -5.49 -3.77 -8.40
CA LEU A 168 -4.92 -5.08 -8.07
C LEU A 168 -5.33 -6.17 -9.06
N VAL A 169 -6.58 -6.16 -9.53
CA VAL A 169 -7.02 -7.07 -10.60
C VAL A 169 -6.23 -6.83 -11.88
N VAL A 170 -6.14 -5.57 -12.33
CA VAL A 170 -5.44 -5.21 -13.56
C VAL A 170 -3.95 -5.55 -13.45
N LEU A 171 -3.29 -5.16 -12.36
CA LEU A 171 -1.89 -5.48 -12.12
C LEU A 171 -1.68 -6.99 -11.99
N GLY A 172 -2.57 -7.70 -11.32
CA GLY A 172 -2.53 -9.16 -11.22
C GLY A 172 -2.55 -9.83 -12.59
N ILE A 173 -3.48 -9.43 -13.46
CA ILE A 173 -3.55 -9.92 -14.84
C ILE A 173 -2.26 -9.59 -15.60
N ILE A 174 -1.78 -8.34 -15.52
CA ILE A 174 -0.55 -7.92 -16.21
C ILE A 174 0.66 -8.75 -15.75
N GLN A 175 0.80 -9.00 -14.44
CA GLN A 175 1.93 -9.76 -13.89
C GLN A 175 1.87 -11.25 -14.27
N ILE A 176 0.67 -11.83 -14.30
CA ILE A 176 0.45 -13.20 -14.79
C ILE A 176 0.82 -13.29 -16.28
N VAL A 177 0.33 -12.37 -17.12
CA VAL A 177 0.69 -12.32 -18.55
C VAL A 177 2.20 -12.18 -18.71
N ARG A 178 2.83 -11.26 -17.98
CA ARG A 178 4.30 -11.09 -17.99
C ARG A 178 5.03 -12.36 -17.57
N ALA A 179 4.58 -13.09 -16.56
CA ALA A 179 5.22 -14.34 -16.14
C ALA A 179 5.26 -15.40 -17.27
N PHE A 180 4.20 -15.45 -18.08
CA PHE A 180 4.12 -16.32 -19.24
C PHE A 180 4.90 -15.78 -20.46
N THR A 181 4.83 -14.47 -20.71
CA THR A 181 5.52 -13.80 -21.83
C THR A 181 7.02 -13.61 -21.61
N PHE A 182 7.50 -13.61 -20.36
CA PHE A 182 8.93 -13.74 -20.02
C PHE A 182 9.41 -15.14 -20.43
N ARG A 183 9.56 -15.37 -21.73
CA ARG A 183 10.31 -16.50 -22.30
C ARG A 183 11.75 -16.05 -22.49
N ALA A 184 12.69 -16.96 -22.28
CA ALA A 184 14.10 -16.81 -22.63
C ALA A 184 14.26 -16.79 -24.18
N THR A 185 13.65 -15.80 -24.84
CA THR A 185 13.80 -15.57 -26.27
C THR A 185 14.46 -14.21 -26.40
N SER A 186 15.68 -14.25 -26.95
CA SER A 186 16.65 -13.16 -27.17
C SER A 186 17.40 -12.63 -25.94
N ILE A 187 18.39 -13.40 -25.47
CA ILE A 187 19.74 -12.90 -25.17
C ILE A 187 20.73 -13.89 -25.76
#